data_AF-D2I436-F1
#
_entry.id   AF-D2I436-F1
#
_cell.length_a   1.000
_cell.length_b   1.000
_cell.length_c   1.000
_cell.angle_alpha   90.00
_cell.angle_beta   90.00
_cell.angle_gamma   90.00
#
_symmetry.space_group_name_H-M   'P 1'
#
loop_
_entity.id
_entity.type
_entity.pdbx_description
1 polymer ?
#
loop_
_entity_poly.entity_id
_entity_poly.type
_entity_poly.pdbx_seq_one_letter_code
_entity_poly.pdbx_strand_id
1 'polypeptide(L)' 'GHEKRRKFLECEKMGGACKHQKTHGCSILPAECKSRYKHCCRL' A
#
# COMPACT_ATOMS: atom_id res chain seq x y z
N GLY A 1 1.90 18.66 3.04
CA GLY A 1 2.33 17.68 4.07
C GLY A 1 1.27 16.63 4.41
N HIS A 2 -0.01 17.01 4.57
CA HIS A 2 -1.07 16.12 5.06
C HIS A 2 -1.70 15.17 4.01
N GLU A 3 -1.64 15.50 2.73
CA GLU A 3 -2.29 14.69 1.68
C GLU A 3 -1.59 13.33 1.45
N LYS A 4 -0.25 13.32 1.50
CA LYS A 4 0.53 12.06 1.43
C LYS A 4 0.19 11.12 2.58
N ARG A 5 -0.06 11.65 3.79
CA ARG A 5 -0.47 10.84 4.96
C ARG A 5 -1.83 10.17 4.75
N ARG A 6 -2.79 10.84 4.09
CA ARG A 6 -4.10 10.24 3.79
C ARG A 6 -3.98 9.07 2.81
N LYS A 7 -3.16 9.22 1.76
CA LYS A 7 -2.93 8.16 0.77
C LYS A 7 -2.32 6.90 1.38
N PHE A 8 -1.40 7.04 2.34
CA PHE A 8 -0.79 5.89 3.03
C PHE A 8 -1.77 5.10 3.90
N LEU A 9 -2.79 5.77 4.45
CA LEU A 9 -3.83 5.13 5.26
C LEU A 9 -4.87 4.40 4.41
N GLU A 10 -4.96 4.67 3.10
CA GLU A 10 -5.92 4.00 2.23
C GLU A 10 -5.61 2.51 2.07
N CYS A 11 -4.33 2.15 2.11
CA CYS A 11 -3.92 0.74 2.06
C CYS A 11 -4.50 -0.05 3.24
N GLU A 12 -4.32 0.44 4.47
CA GLU A 12 -4.85 -0.20 5.68
C GLU A 12 -6.39 -0.17 5.71
N LYS A 13 -7.01 0.93 5.26
CA LYS A 13 -8.49 1.03 5.16
C LYS A 13 -9.10 0.04 4.19
N MET A 14 -8.42 -0.29 3.09
CA MET A 14 -8.87 -1.30 2.13
C MET A 14 -8.62 -2.74 2.60
N GLY A 15 -8.06 -2.93 3.81
CA GLY A 15 -7.64 -4.23 4.32
C GLY A 15 -6.35 -4.76 3.68
N GLY A 16 -5.57 -3.86 3.06
CA GLY A 16 -4.27 -4.17 2.49
C GLY A 16 -3.13 -3.84 3.45
N ALA A 17 -1.95 -4.36 3.13
CA ALA A 17 -0.70 -4.10 3.83
C ALA A 17 0.38 -3.65 2.86
N CYS A 18 1.24 -2.73 3.29
CA CYS A 18 2.38 -2.28 2.50
C CYS A 18 3.48 -3.34 2.45
N LYS A 19 3.55 -4.08 1.35
CA LYS A 19 4.55 -5.13 1.09
C LYS A 19 5.61 -4.63 0.10
N HIS A 20 6.72 -5.35 0.03
CA HIS A 20 7.75 -5.03 -0.96
C HIS A 20 7.22 -5.32 -2.36
N GLN A 21 7.64 -4.52 -3.33
CA GLN A 21 7.24 -4.72 -4.73
C GLN A 21 7.64 -6.08 -5.33
N LYS A 22 8.58 -6.79 -4.70
CA LYS A 22 8.98 -8.17 -5.05
C LYS A 22 8.16 -9.26 -4.35
N THR A 23 7.21 -8.91 -3.50
CA THR A 23 6.30 -9.89 -2.89
C THR A 23 5.34 -10.38 -3.97
N HIS A 24 5.36 -11.67 -4.24
CA HIS A 24 4.42 -12.35 -5.14
C HIS A 24 3.31 -13.04 -4.32
N GLY A 25 2.15 -13.27 -4.94
CA GLY A 25 1.04 -14.00 -4.30
C GLY A 25 0.10 -13.14 -3.45
N CYS A 26 -0.07 -11.86 -3.79
CA CYS A 26 -1.07 -10.99 -3.19
C CYS A 26 -1.69 -10.07 -4.24
N SER A 27 -2.90 -9.59 -4.01
CA SER A 27 -3.62 -8.69 -4.91
C SER A 27 -3.13 -7.27 -4.70
N ILE A 28 -2.46 -6.71 -5.71
CA ILE A 28 -1.94 -5.35 -5.68
C ILE A 28 -3.12 -4.38 -5.72
N LEU A 29 -3.23 -3.52 -4.70
CA LEU A 29 -4.29 -2.51 -4.61
C LEU A 29 -3.81 -1.16 -5.13
N PRO A 30 -4.71 -0.33 -5.68
CA PRO A 30 -4.41 1.02 -6.16
C PRO A 30 -4.28 2.02 -5.00
N ALA A 31 -3.47 1.69 -3.98
CA ALA A 31 -3.18 2.55 -2.84
C ALA A 31 -1.66 2.74 -2.70
N GLU A 32 -1.24 3.97 -2.38
CA GLU A 32 0.17 4.29 -2.23
C GLU A 32 0.67 3.95 -0.83
N CYS A 33 1.90 3.42 -0.75
CA CYS A 33 2.59 3.20 0.50
C CYS A 33 3.61 4.31 0.76
N LYS A 34 3.98 4.50 2.03
CA LYS A 34 4.96 5.54 2.44
C LYS A 34 6.29 5.42 1.70
N SER A 35 6.67 4.21 1.30
CA SER A 35 7.86 3.93 0.51
C SER A 35 7.49 3.69 -0.94
N ARG A 36 8.24 4.31 -1.87
CA ARG A 36 8.11 4.06 -3.32
C ARG A 36 8.48 2.63 -3.73
N TYR A 37 9.23 1.93 -2.87
CA TYR A 37 9.62 0.53 -3.10
C TYR A 37 8.59 -0.48 -2.57
N LYS A 38 7.50 0.02 -1.96
CA LYS A 38 6.42 -0.80 -1.42
C LYS A 38 5.14 -0.52 -2.19
N HIS A 39 4.37 -1.57 -2.47
CA HIS A 39 3.02 -1.43 -2.97
C HIS A 39 2.03 -1.85 -1.87
N CYS A 40 0.81 -1.36 -1.97
CA CYS A 40 -0.27 -1.89 -1.15
C CYS A 40 -0.69 -3.25 -1.69
N CYS A 41 -0.68 -4.28 -0.84
CA CYS A 41 -1.09 -5.62 -1.21
C CYS A 41 -2.10 -6.19 -0.22
N ARG A 42 -3.15 -6.83 -0.75
CA ARG A 42 -4.16 -7.54 0.04
C ARG A 42 -4.02 -9.05 -0.21
N LEU A 43 -3.99 -9.84 0.87
CA LEU A 43 -4.08 -11.30 0.79
C LEU A 43 -5.50 -11.69 0.39
#